data_AF-A0A6A3YCI0-F1
#
_entry.id   AF-A0A6A3YCI0-F1
#
_cell.length_a   1.000
_cell.length_b   1.000
_cell.length_c   1.000
_cell.angle_alpha   90.00
_cell.angle_beta   90.00
_cell.angle_gamma   90.00
#
_symmetry.space_group_name_H-M   'P 1'
#
loop_
_entity.id
_entity.type
_entity.pdbx_description
1 polymer ?
#
loop_
_entity_poly.entity_id
_entity_poly.type
_entity_poly.pdbx_seq_one_letter_code
_entity_poly.pdbx_strand_id
1 'polypeptide(L)'
;MATAGVTLPPDTYPKSRGSGAAEEFLLDVPLKHALSEYIRRTGASLPVFVELFRDQTAEDYRPNKNLVPAVLDDLCKGYRHLDQLHEIVREGVQVRLQDPPPRQLQRPPNHGSARDRINVLRKNIRKEQDSWRCLVLDMDLLELWPEIVISPFGVVDKGGEDSSVSGRTIHDLSYPEGTSTKRALQDPTTLSAMRSLPRQFEQSVFVPVPKSS
;
A
#
# COMPACT_ATOMS: atom_id res chain seq x y z
N MET A 1 -12.41 15.05 -5.01
CA MET A 1 -11.38 16.00 -4.51
C MET A 1 -11.86 17.45 -4.64
N ALA A 2 -11.99 18.01 -5.85
CA ALA A 2 -12.43 19.40 -6.05
C ALA A 2 -13.84 19.69 -5.50
N THR A 3 -14.76 18.74 -5.61
CA THR A 3 -16.12 18.82 -5.05
C THR A 3 -16.15 18.92 -3.53
N ALA A 4 -15.10 18.47 -2.83
CA ALA A 4 -14.93 18.63 -1.39
C ALA A 4 -14.14 19.91 -1.01
N GLY A 5 -13.88 20.79 -2.00
CA GLY A 5 -13.11 22.01 -1.81
C GLY A 5 -11.63 21.76 -1.50
N VAL A 6 -11.09 20.60 -1.89
CA VAL A 6 -9.68 20.24 -1.68
C VAL A 6 -8.95 20.29 -3.02
N THR A 7 -7.84 21.04 -3.02
CA THR A 7 -6.95 21.17 -4.18
C THR A 7 -5.73 20.27 -3.97
N LEU A 8 -5.40 19.46 -4.98
CA LEU A 8 -4.16 18.69 -4.96
C LEU A 8 -2.97 19.63 -5.19
N PRO A 9 -1.86 19.45 -4.47
CA PRO A 9 -0.67 20.25 -4.67
C PRO A 9 -0.05 19.95 -6.06
N PRO A 10 0.72 20.90 -6.62
CA PRO A 10 1.51 20.64 -7.81
C PRO A 10 2.63 19.63 -7.52
N ASP A 11 2.99 18.82 -8.51
CA ASP A 11 4.09 17.82 -8.44
C ASP A 11 5.48 18.47 -8.52
N THR A 12 5.74 19.41 -7.60
CA THR A 12 6.98 20.21 -7.55
C THR A 12 7.62 20.19 -6.16
N TYR A 13 7.03 19.43 -5.22
CA TYR A 13 7.53 19.39 -3.85
C TYR A 13 8.88 18.67 -3.79
N PRO A 14 9.92 19.26 -3.17
CA PRO A 14 11.27 18.70 -3.18
C PRO A 14 11.33 17.28 -2.57
N LYS A 15 12.14 16.41 -3.17
CA LYS A 15 12.35 15.03 -2.70
C LYS A 15 13.36 14.93 -1.56
N SER A 16 14.27 15.89 -1.48
CA SER A 16 15.29 16.00 -0.45
C SER A 16 15.69 17.46 -0.22
N ARG A 17 16.40 17.69 0.88
CA ARG A 17 17.10 18.95 1.19
C ARG A 17 18.54 18.67 1.57
N GLY A 18 19.42 19.64 1.34
CA GLY A 18 20.87 19.46 1.53
C GLY A 18 21.52 18.73 0.37
N SER A 19 22.77 18.27 0.56
CA SER A 19 23.56 17.61 -0.47
C SER A 19 24.59 16.65 0.13
N GLY A 20 24.95 15.60 -0.62
CA GLY A 20 25.98 14.65 -0.22
C GLY A 20 25.60 13.87 1.03
N ALA A 21 26.54 13.70 1.96
CA ALA A 21 26.32 12.94 3.20
C ALA A 21 25.26 13.55 4.13
N ALA A 22 24.90 14.83 3.95
CA ALA A 22 23.87 15.53 4.72
C ALA A 22 22.51 15.61 4.00
N GLU A 23 22.34 14.92 2.87
CA GLU A 23 21.07 14.88 2.15
C GLU A 23 19.98 14.24 3.01
N GLU A 24 18.89 14.96 3.26
CA GLU A 24 17.74 14.49 3.99
C GLU A 24 16.54 14.34 3.05
N PHE A 25 16.01 13.12 2.93
CA PHE A 25 14.83 12.84 2.11
C PHE A 25 13.54 13.28 2.81
N LEU A 26 12.61 13.79 1.99
CA LEU A 26 11.36 14.39 2.41
C LEU A 26 10.17 13.61 1.84
N LEU A 27 9.16 13.36 2.69
CA LEU A 27 7.85 12.92 2.24
C LEU A 27 7.12 14.09 1.58
N ASP A 28 6.21 13.82 0.64
CA ASP A 28 5.34 14.86 0.09
C ASP A 28 4.26 15.21 1.11
N VAL A 29 4.57 16.19 1.95
CA VAL A 29 3.70 16.68 3.02
C VAL A 29 2.47 17.42 2.49
N PRO A 30 2.58 18.29 1.46
CA PRO A 30 1.40 18.87 0.84
C PRO A 30 0.42 17.82 0.31
N LEU A 31 0.91 16.75 -0.35
CA LEU A 31 0.05 15.71 -0.89
C LEU A 31 -0.62 14.92 0.24
N LYS A 32 0.17 14.54 1.25
CA LYS A 32 -0.33 13.93 2.49
C LYS A 32 -1.47 14.77 3.10
N HIS A 33 -1.26 16.07 3.23
CA HIS A 33 -2.24 16.98 3.83
C HIS A 33 -3.51 17.07 2.99
N ALA A 34 -3.40 17.27 1.67
CA ALA A 34 -4.56 17.35 0.79
C ALA A 34 -5.40 16.06 0.83
N LEU A 35 -4.76 14.89 0.77
CA LEU A 35 -5.46 13.60 0.84
C LEU A 35 -6.14 13.41 2.21
N SER A 36 -5.44 13.74 3.30
CA SER A 36 -6.00 13.64 4.66
C SER A 36 -7.17 14.59 4.86
N GLU A 37 -7.06 15.83 4.36
CA GLU A 37 -8.11 16.84 4.42
C GLU A 37 -9.36 16.42 3.65
N TYR A 38 -9.20 15.81 2.47
CA TYR A 38 -10.32 15.25 1.73
C TYR A 38 -11.10 14.26 2.58
N ILE A 39 -10.41 13.31 3.21
CA ILE A 39 -11.02 12.28 4.05
C ILE A 39 -11.77 12.92 5.23
N ARG A 40 -11.17 13.90 5.91
CA ARG A 40 -11.81 14.62 7.02
C ARG A 40 -13.09 15.35 6.59
N ARG A 41 -13.08 15.99 5.42
CA ARG A 41 -14.22 16.75 4.91
C ARG A 41 -15.37 15.89 4.44
N THR A 42 -15.06 14.76 3.81
CA THR A 42 -16.10 13.88 3.25
C THR A 42 -16.55 12.78 4.19
N GLY A 43 -15.78 12.48 5.25
CA GLY A 43 -16.00 11.31 6.09
C GLY A 43 -15.94 10.00 5.29
N ALA A 44 -15.12 9.96 4.23
CA ALA A 44 -15.08 8.79 3.34
C ALA A 44 -14.62 7.55 4.12
N SER A 45 -15.34 6.44 3.96
CA SER A 45 -14.87 5.14 4.44
C SER A 45 -13.60 4.73 3.69
N LEU A 46 -12.80 3.85 4.28
CA LEU A 46 -11.59 3.35 3.64
C LEU A 46 -11.86 2.73 2.26
N PRO A 47 -12.91 1.89 2.06
CA PRO A 47 -13.25 1.38 0.73
C PRO A 47 -13.51 2.48 -0.29
N VAL A 48 -14.35 3.46 0.03
CA VAL A 48 -14.70 4.57 -0.87
C VAL A 48 -13.46 5.39 -1.23
N PHE A 49 -12.57 5.63 -0.27
CA PHE A 49 -11.33 6.35 -0.53
C PHE A 49 -10.35 5.54 -1.40
N VAL A 50 -10.24 4.23 -1.17
CA VAL A 50 -9.40 3.35 -2.00
C VAL A 50 -9.94 3.25 -3.42
N GLU A 51 -11.25 3.13 -3.62
CA GLU A 51 -11.89 3.14 -4.95
C GLU A 51 -11.55 4.41 -5.72
N LEU A 52 -11.70 5.58 -5.08
CA LEU A 52 -11.31 6.86 -5.66
C LEU A 52 -9.84 6.87 -6.09
N PHE A 53 -8.96 6.35 -5.23
CA PHE A 53 -7.53 6.31 -5.49
C PHE A 53 -7.14 5.35 -6.62
N ARG A 54 -7.89 4.26 -6.78
CA ARG A 54 -7.70 3.23 -7.82
C ARG A 54 -8.40 3.57 -9.13
N ASP A 55 -9.08 4.71 -9.20
CA ASP A 55 -9.91 5.12 -10.34
C ASP A 55 -10.98 4.07 -10.67
N GLN A 56 -11.61 3.51 -9.63
CA GLN A 56 -12.73 2.60 -9.81
C GLN A 56 -13.99 3.38 -10.12
N THR A 57 -14.54 3.16 -11.32
CA THR A 57 -15.76 3.80 -11.82
C THR A 57 -16.84 2.76 -12.08
N ALA A 58 -18.06 3.20 -12.40
CA ALA A 58 -19.15 2.30 -12.76
C ALA A 58 -18.85 1.58 -14.10
N GLU A 59 -18.10 2.23 -14.98
CA GLU A 59 -17.73 1.73 -16.31
C GLU A 59 -16.54 0.77 -16.26
N ASP A 60 -15.60 1.01 -15.35
CA ASP A 60 -14.46 0.13 -15.09
C ASP A 60 -14.18 0.10 -13.59
N TYR A 61 -14.67 -0.95 -12.93
CA TYR A 61 -14.49 -1.12 -11.49
C TYR A 61 -13.22 -1.93 -11.14
N ARG A 62 -12.38 -2.28 -12.12
CA ARG A 62 -11.16 -3.06 -11.84
C ARG A 62 -10.23 -2.29 -10.90
N PRO A 63 -9.72 -2.90 -9.82
CA PRO A 63 -8.83 -2.23 -8.87
C PRO A 63 -7.42 -1.98 -9.42
N ASN A 64 -6.99 -2.72 -10.44
CA ASN A 64 -5.71 -2.50 -11.10
C ASN A 64 -5.91 -2.35 -12.61
N LYS A 65 -5.89 -1.10 -13.08
CA LYS A 65 -6.11 -0.75 -14.49
C LYS A 65 -5.08 -1.33 -15.44
N ASN A 66 -3.88 -1.60 -14.93
CA ASN A 66 -2.79 -2.18 -15.71
C ASN A 66 -3.00 -3.68 -16.00
N LEU A 67 -3.89 -4.35 -15.27
CA LEU A 67 -4.24 -5.75 -15.53
C LEU A 67 -5.39 -5.82 -16.51
N VAL A 68 -5.08 -5.97 -17.80
CA VAL A 68 -6.05 -6.05 -18.89
C VAL A 68 -6.42 -7.51 -19.16
N PRO A 69 -7.70 -7.92 -19.01
CA PRO A 69 -8.11 -9.31 -19.20
C PRO A 69 -7.67 -9.92 -20.54
N ALA A 70 -7.88 -9.20 -21.64
CA ALA A 70 -7.50 -9.68 -22.97
C ALA A 70 -6.00 -9.95 -23.12
N VAL A 71 -5.14 -9.13 -22.47
CA VAL A 71 -3.68 -9.34 -22.48
C VAL A 71 -3.30 -10.58 -21.67
N LEU A 72 -4.03 -10.86 -20.58
CA LEU A 72 -3.80 -12.05 -19.76
C LEU A 72 -4.24 -13.32 -20.47
N ASP A 73 -5.30 -13.29 -21.28
CA ASP A 73 -5.70 -14.43 -22.10
C ASP A 73 -4.58 -14.88 -23.05
N ASP A 74 -3.86 -13.93 -23.63
CA ASP A 74 -2.74 -14.20 -24.53
C ASP A 74 -1.48 -14.62 -23.76
N LEU A 75 -1.09 -13.86 -22.73
CA LEU A 75 0.17 -14.09 -22.00
C LEU A 75 0.11 -15.29 -21.05
N CYS A 76 -1.06 -15.60 -20.51
CA CYS A 76 -1.28 -16.69 -19.55
C CYS A 76 -2.07 -17.84 -20.18
N LYS A 77 -2.03 -17.98 -21.52
CA LYS A 77 -2.68 -19.09 -22.21
C LYS A 77 -2.19 -20.45 -21.67
N GLY A 78 -3.13 -21.28 -21.26
CA GLY A 78 -2.84 -22.60 -20.68
C GLY A 78 -2.37 -22.55 -19.22
N TYR A 79 -2.34 -21.38 -18.59
CA TYR A 79 -2.11 -21.27 -17.15
C TYR A 79 -3.31 -21.88 -16.42
N ARG A 80 -3.04 -22.87 -15.58
CA ARG A 80 -4.07 -23.67 -14.88
C ARG A 80 -5.02 -22.86 -13.99
N HIS A 81 -4.66 -21.62 -13.66
CA HIS A 81 -5.45 -20.74 -12.80
C HIS A 81 -5.88 -19.44 -13.50
N LEU A 82 -6.01 -19.47 -14.84
CA LEU A 82 -6.40 -18.29 -15.62
C LEU A 82 -7.75 -17.72 -15.18
N ASP A 83 -8.73 -18.57 -14.85
CA ASP A 83 -10.04 -18.12 -14.37
C ASP A 83 -9.94 -17.37 -13.02
N GLN A 84 -9.15 -17.90 -12.07
CA GLN A 84 -8.90 -17.20 -10.80
C GLN A 84 -8.13 -15.88 -11.03
N LEU A 85 -7.23 -15.84 -12.01
CA LEU A 85 -6.53 -14.62 -12.37
C LEU A 85 -7.52 -13.58 -12.91
N HIS A 86 -8.47 -13.97 -13.76
CA HIS A 86 -9.55 -13.10 -14.23
C HIS A 86 -10.46 -12.61 -13.10
N GLU A 87 -10.74 -13.43 -12.10
CA GLU A 87 -11.43 -12.98 -10.89
C GLU A 87 -10.62 -11.93 -10.13
N ILE A 88 -9.32 -12.14 -9.92
CA ILE A 88 -8.43 -11.16 -9.26
C ILE A 88 -8.36 -9.86 -10.06
N VAL A 89 -8.38 -9.92 -11.40
CA VAL A 89 -8.34 -8.73 -12.26
C VAL A 89 -9.61 -7.91 -12.14
N ARG A 90 -10.77 -8.59 -12.10
CA ARG A 90 -12.09 -7.96 -12.02
C ARG A 90 -12.36 -7.40 -10.62
N GLU A 91 -12.17 -8.23 -9.61
CA GLU A 91 -12.62 -7.97 -8.24
C GLU A 91 -11.48 -7.58 -7.30
N GLY A 92 -10.23 -7.67 -7.75
CA GLY A 92 -9.08 -7.58 -6.87
C GLY A 92 -8.86 -8.85 -6.06
N VAL A 93 -7.78 -8.84 -5.29
CA VAL A 93 -7.47 -9.94 -4.38
C VAL A 93 -8.43 -9.89 -3.19
N GLN A 94 -9.33 -10.87 -3.12
CA GLN A 94 -10.27 -11.01 -2.02
C GLN A 94 -9.62 -11.82 -0.89
N VAL A 95 -9.38 -11.16 0.24
CA VAL A 95 -8.85 -11.79 1.45
C VAL A 95 -9.97 -11.90 2.48
N ARG A 96 -10.32 -13.14 2.84
CA ARG A 96 -11.19 -13.41 3.98
C ARG A 96 -10.35 -13.59 5.23
N LEU A 97 -10.58 -12.71 6.20
CA LEU A 97 -9.97 -12.81 7.52
C LEU A 97 -10.85 -13.71 8.40
N GLN A 98 -10.24 -14.62 9.17
CA GLN A 98 -10.94 -15.46 10.14
C GLN A 98 -11.57 -14.62 11.26
N ASP A 99 -10.84 -13.60 11.72
CA ASP A 99 -11.28 -12.63 12.71
C ASP A 99 -11.00 -11.22 12.21
N PRO A 100 -11.81 -10.21 12.57
CA PRO A 100 -11.50 -8.83 12.28
C PRO A 100 -10.18 -8.43 12.97
N PRO A 101 -9.35 -7.59 12.33
CA PRO A 101 -8.12 -7.16 12.96
C PRO A 101 -8.40 -6.42 14.27
N PRO A 102 -7.54 -6.59 15.29
CA PRO A 102 -7.70 -5.83 16.53
C PRO A 102 -7.55 -4.34 16.25
N ARG A 103 -8.42 -3.51 16.84
CA ARG A 103 -8.32 -2.06 16.71
C ARG A 103 -7.01 -1.57 17.34
N GLN A 104 -6.16 -0.92 16.54
CA GLN A 104 -4.89 -0.38 17.01
C GLN A 104 -4.99 1.14 17.19
N LEU A 105 -5.07 1.59 18.44
CA LEU A 105 -5.06 3.02 18.77
C LEU A 105 -3.65 3.58 18.94
N GLN A 106 -2.66 2.71 19.14
CA GLN A 106 -1.26 3.09 19.30
C GLN A 106 -0.43 2.48 18.19
N ARG A 107 0.43 3.31 17.61
CA ARG A 107 1.41 2.86 16.63
C ARG A 107 2.55 2.12 17.33
N PRO A 108 2.84 0.86 16.96
CA PRO A 108 4.02 0.18 17.46
C PRO A 108 5.31 0.87 16.96
N PRO A 109 6.39 0.86 17.75
CA PRO A 109 7.65 1.43 17.30
C PRO A 109 8.18 0.65 16.10
N ASN A 110 8.83 1.36 15.17
CA ASN A 110 9.59 0.72 14.10
C ASN A 110 10.73 -0.13 14.68
N HIS A 111 11.12 -1.17 13.95
CA HIS A 111 12.29 -1.98 14.29
C HIS A 111 13.56 -1.12 14.35
N GLY A 112 14.55 -1.54 15.15
CA GLY A 112 15.83 -0.83 15.30
C GLY A 112 16.45 -0.43 13.96
N SER A 113 16.50 -1.38 13.03
CA SER A 113 17.05 -1.17 11.69
C SER A 113 16.38 -0.04 10.89
N ALA A 114 15.08 0.21 11.09
CA ALA A 114 14.37 1.31 10.45
C ALA A 114 14.52 2.63 11.20
N ARG A 115 14.63 2.60 12.53
CA ARG A 115 14.88 3.80 13.34
C ARG A 115 16.26 4.37 13.06
N ASP A 116 17.27 3.51 13.00
CA ASP A 116 18.67 3.90 12.76
C ASP A 116 18.87 4.41 11.32
N ARG A 117 18.00 3.98 10.40
CA ARG A 117 18.07 4.29 8.95
C ARG A 117 16.84 5.06 8.47
N ILE A 118 16.36 5.99 9.29
CA ILE A 118 15.12 6.73 9.03
C ILE A 118 15.16 7.51 7.70
N ASN A 119 16.33 7.98 7.27
CA ASN A 119 16.49 8.71 6.02
C ASN A 119 16.29 7.79 4.79
N VAL A 120 16.80 6.57 4.84
CA VAL A 120 16.55 5.52 3.82
C VAL A 120 15.08 5.13 3.80
N LEU A 121 14.45 5.00 4.97
CA LEU A 121 13.02 4.72 5.05
C LEU A 121 12.19 5.83 4.39
N ARG A 122 12.48 7.10 4.67
CA ARG A 122 11.80 8.25 4.04
C ARG A 122 12.01 8.28 2.53
N LYS A 123 13.25 8.06 2.06
CA LYS A 123 13.56 7.96 0.63
C LYS A 123 12.69 6.92 -0.07
N ASN A 124 12.60 5.73 0.51
CA ASN A 124 11.82 4.64 -0.05
C ASN A 124 10.32 4.95 -0.02
N ILE A 125 9.77 5.44 1.10
CA ILE A 125 8.36 5.84 1.18
C ILE A 125 8.06 6.94 0.16
N ARG A 126 8.94 7.96 0.03
CA ARG A 126 8.75 9.03 -0.95
C ARG A 126 8.71 8.48 -2.38
N LYS A 127 9.57 7.52 -2.72
CA LYS A 127 9.54 6.85 -4.03
C LYS A 127 8.23 6.11 -4.28
N GLU A 128 7.71 5.39 -3.27
CA GLU A 128 6.43 4.69 -3.37
C GLU A 128 5.26 5.68 -3.48
N GLN A 129 5.32 6.80 -2.75
CA GLN A 129 4.35 7.89 -2.78
C GLN A 129 4.29 8.56 -4.17
N ASP A 130 5.45 8.95 -4.72
CA ASP A 130 5.56 9.55 -6.07
C ASP A 130 5.04 8.60 -7.17
N SER A 131 5.14 7.29 -6.93
CA SER A 131 4.67 6.26 -7.86
C SER A 131 3.19 5.92 -7.66
N TRP A 132 2.47 6.60 -6.76
CA TRP A 132 1.11 6.26 -6.34
C TRP A 132 0.95 4.80 -5.87
N ARG A 133 2.04 4.18 -5.40
CA ARG A 133 2.07 2.80 -4.89
C ARG A 133 1.80 2.72 -3.39
N CYS A 134 1.92 3.83 -2.66
CA CYS A 134 1.46 3.93 -1.28
C CYS A 134 0.82 5.29 -1.00
N LEU A 135 0.01 5.33 0.05
CA LEU A 135 -0.60 6.52 0.60
C LEU A 135 0.15 6.94 1.87
N VAL A 136 0.48 8.22 1.98
CA VAL A 136 0.96 8.82 3.22
C VAL A 136 -0.15 9.72 3.74
N LEU A 137 -0.67 9.41 4.92
CA LEU A 137 -1.81 10.09 5.52
C LEU A 137 -1.50 10.52 6.95
N ASP A 138 -2.30 11.44 7.49
CA ASP A 138 -2.23 11.82 8.90
C ASP A 138 -2.75 10.68 9.82
N MET A 139 -2.17 10.58 11.01
CA MET A 139 -2.39 9.47 11.93
C MET A 139 -3.76 9.52 12.62
N ASP A 140 -4.35 10.72 12.74
CA ASP A 140 -5.69 10.93 13.31
C ASP A 140 -6.80 10.23 12.51
N LEU A 141 -6.57 9.95 11.22
CA LEU A 141 -7.55 9.24 10.39
C LEU A 141 -7.78 7.77 10.82
N LEU A 142 -6.92 7.21 11.67
CA LEU A 142 -7.14 5.90 12.28
C LEU A 142 -8.41 5.86 13.13
N GLU A 143 -8.90 7.01 13.60
CA GLU A 143 -10.17 7.09 14.31
C GLU A 143 -11.37 6.85 13.38
N LEU A 144 -11.23 7.20 12.11
CA LEU A 144 -12.25 7.00 11.07
C LEU A 144 -12.23 5.58 10.51
N TRP A 145 -11.05 4.93 10.52
CA TRP A 145 -10.82 3.63 9.88
C TRP A 145 -10.30 2.58 10.89
N PRO A 146 -11.17 2.07 11.77
CA PRO A 146 -10.79 1.05 12.76
C PRO A 146 -10.30 -0.26 12.15
N GLU A 147 -10.57 -0.50 10.86
CA GLU A 147 -10.12 -1.66 10.09
C GLU A 147 -8.63 -1.63 9.71
N ILE A 148 -7.93 -0.50 9.90
CA ILE A 148 -6.50 -0.39 9.59
C ILE A 148 -5.65 -1.11 10.63
N VAL A 149 -4.80 -2.00 10.12
CA VAL A 149 -3.73 -2.65 10.89
C VAL A 149 -2.42 -1.86 10.73
N ILE A 150 -1.79 -1.54 11.85
CA ILE A 150 -0.52 -0.84 11.92
C ILE A 150 0.60 -1.84 12.16
N SER A 151 1.54 -1.92 11.22
CA SER A 151 2.75 -2.74 11.35
C SER A 151 4.03 -1.90 11.45
N PRO A 152 5.03 -2.34 12.23
CA PRO A 152 6.36 -1.76 12.22
C PRO A 152 7.04 -1.85 10.86
N PHE A 153 7.88 -0.86 10.56
CA PHE A 153 8.85 -0.96 9.48
C PHE A 153 10.19 -1.52 9.96
N GLY A 154 10.84 -2.28 9.08
CA GLY A 154 12.26 -2.60 9.13
C GLY A 154 12.97 -2.09 7.87
N VAL A 155 14.29 -1.88 7.95
CA VAL A 155 15.14 -1.61 6.77
C VAL A 155 16.26 -2.63 6.75
N VAL A 156 16.42 -3.34 5.64
CA VAL A 156 17.49 -4.33 5.45
C VAL A 156 18.42 -3.92 4.33
N ASP A 157 19.61 -4.49 4.30
CA ASP A 157 20.63 -4.13 3.32
C ASP A 157 20.24 -4.56 1.92
N LYS A 158 20.56 -3.69 0.96
CA LYS A 158 20.48 -3.98 -0.45
C LYS A 158 21.89 -4.36 -0.88
N GLY A 159 22.12 -5.65 -1.10
CA GLY A 159 23.46 -6.16 -1.42
C GLY A 159 24.14 -5.35 -2.54
N GLY A 160 25.40 -4.98 -2.32
CA GLY A 160 26.24 -4.23 -3.28
C GLY A 160 26.19 -2.71 -3.16
N GLU A 161 25.37 -2.14 -2.29
CA GLU A 161 25.31 -0.69 -2.02
C GLU A 161 25.62 -0.40 -0.54
N ASP A 162 26.08 0.82 -0.24
CA ASP A 162 26.33 1.25 1.14
C ASP A 162 25.01 1.29 1.93
N SER A 163 24.95 0.50 3.00
CA SER A 163 23.81 0.39 3.91
C SER A 163 23.43 1.72 4.56
N SER A 164 24.35 2.68 4.65
CA SER A 164 24.05 4.01 5.20
C SER A 164 23.10 4.83 4.30
N VAL A 165 23.11 4.58 2.98
CA VAL A 165 22.34 5.34 1.97
C VAL A 165 21.31 4.51 1.21
N SER A 166 21.36 3.18 1.31
CA SER A 166 20.50 2.27 0.56
C SER A 166 20.09 1.04 1.34
N GLY A 167 18.79 0.71 1.27
CA GLY A 167 18.22 -0.48 1.90
C GLY A 167 16.82 -0.76 1.38
N ARG A 168 16.31 -1.97 1.64
CA ARG A 168 14.93 -2.36 1.34
C ARG A 168 14.07 -2.15 2.57
N THR A 169 13.01 -1.36 2.41
CA THR A 169 11.97 -1.23 3.44
C THR A 169 11.13 -2.50 3.48
N ILE A 170 10.92 -3.04 4.68
CA ILE A 170 10.07 -4.20 4.94
C ILE A 170 8.94 -3.79 5.88
N HIS A 171 7.73 -4.20 5.53
CA HIS A 171 6.58 -4.15 6.43
C HIS A 171 6.52 -5.45 7.24
N ASP A 172 6.51 -5.33 8.55
CA ASP A 172 6.34 -6.47 9.45
C ASP A 172 4.86 -6.85 9.56
N LEU A 173 4.36 -7.54 8.54
CA LEU A 173 2.99 -8.05 8.49
C LEU A 173 2.75 -9.21 9.47
N SER A 174 3.78 -9.66 10.22
CA SER A 174 3.60 -10.62 11.31
C SER A 174 3.16 -9.97 12.62
N TYR A 175 3.20 -8.64 12.71
CA TYR A 175 2.68 -7.86 13.84
C TYR A 175 1.16 -7.57 13.71
N PRO A 176 0.39 -7.52 14.82
CA PRO A 176 0.76 -7.91 16.18
C PRO A 176 0.99 -9.42 16.31
N GLU A 177 1.83 -9.81 17.26
CA GLU A 177 2.13 -11.22 17.55
C GLU A 177 0.84 -11.99 17.88
N GLY A 178 0.66 -13.16 17.28
CA GLY A 178 -0.56 -13.98 17.44
C GLY A 178 -1.72 -13.59 16.51
N THR A 179 -1.75 -12.37 15.96
CA THR A 179 -2.78 -11.87 15.03
C THR A 179 -2.24 -11.57 13.63
N SER A 180 -1.14 -12.21 13.24
CA SER A 180 -0.48 -11.97 11.95
C SER A 180 -1.48 -12.10 10.79
N THR A 181 -1.46 -11.14 9.86
CA THR A 181 -2.30 -11.15 8.64
C THR A 181 -2.13 -12.43 7.81
N LYS A 182 -0.94 -13.06 7.89
CA LYS A 182 -0.64 -14.36 7.28
C LYS A 182 -1.41 -15.54 7.89
N ARG A 183 -1.78 -15.47 9.18
CA ARG A 183 -2.50 -16.54 9.90
C ARG A 183 -4.02 -16.38 9.79
N ALA A 184 -4.49 -15.17 9.54
CA ALA A 184 -5.93 -14.86 9.45
C ALA A 184 -6.56 -15.23 8.10
N LEU A 185 -5.81 -15.67 7.09
CA LEU A 185 -6.36 -16.02 5.78
C LEU A 185 -7.20 -17.30 5.86
N GLN A 186 -8.46 -17.22 5.44
CA GLN A 186 -9.40 -18.35 5.46
C GLN A 186 -9.23 -19.28 4.24
N ASP A 187 -8.64 -18.80 3.14
CA ASP A 187 -8.40 -19.56 1.91
C ASP A 187 -7.00 -19.26 1.31
N PRO A 188 -6.09 -20.25 1.20
CA PRO A 188 -4.77 -20.07 0.61
C PRO A 188 -4.75 -20.04 -0.94
N THR A 189 -5.88 -20.33 -1.60
CA THR A 189 -5.94 -20.56 -3.05
C THR A 189 -5.64 -19.30 -3.86
N THR A 190 -6.16 -18.14 -3.44
CA THR A 190 -5.91 -16.83 -4.10
C THR A 190 -4.43 -16.43 -4.05
N LEU A 191 -3.74 -16.74 -2.95
CA LEU A 191 -2.30 -16.47 -2.81
C LEU A 191 -1.44 -17.45 -3.61
N SER A 192 -1.90 -18.69 -3.81
CA SER A 192 -1.22 -19.70 -4.64
C SER A 192 -1.22 -19.30 -6.12
N ALA A 193 -2.34 -18.74 -6.61
CA ALA A 193 -2.44 -18.18 -7.96
C ALA A 193 -1.47 -17.01 -8.17
N MET A 194 -1.37 -16.08 -7.21
CA MET A 194 -0.42 -14.95 -7.31
C MET A 194 1.05 -15.37 -7.27
N ARG A 195 1.41 -16.36 -6.44
CA ARG A 195 2.81 -16.84 -6.31
C ARG A 195 3.34 -17.59 -7.54
N SER A 196 2.44 -18.03 -8.42
CA SER A 196 2.79 -18.77 -9.64
C SER A 196 2.72 -17.93 -10.92
N LEU A 197 2.43 -16.63 -10.79
CA LEU A 197 2.60 -15.67 -11.88
C LEU A 197 4.08 -15.47 -12.22
N PRO A 198 4.44 -15.19 -13.49
CA PRO A 198 5.76 -14.71 -13.84
C PRO A 198 6.12 -13.48 -13.00
N ARG A 199 7.36 -13.39 -12.49
CA ARG A 199 7.88 -12.33 -11.60
C ARG A 199 7.67 -10.87 -12.08
N GLN A 200 7.15 -10.67 -13.29
CA GLN A 200 6.89 -9.37 -13.88
C GLN A 200 5.69 -8.62 -13.26
N PHE A 201 4.84 -9.28 -12.46
CA PHE A 201 3.61 -8.67 -11.90
C PHE A 201 3.63 -8.36 -10.40
N GLU A 202 4.73 -8.61 -9.68
CA GLU A 202 4.79 -8.55 -8.19
C GLU A 202 4.80 -7.14 -7.57
N GLN A 203 4.68 -6.05 -8.34
CA GLN A 203 4.80 -4.67 -7.82
C GLN A 203 3.46 -4.06 -7.37
N SER A 204 2.72 -4.73 -6.48
CA SER A 204 1.53 -4.15 -5.85
C SER A 204 1.65 -4.23 -4.33
N VAL A 205 1.91 -3.10 -3.67
CA VAL A 205 1.80 -3.03 -2.20
C VAL A 205 0.32 -3.16 -1.84
N PHE A 206 0.04 -4.17 -1.02
CA PHE A 206 -1.29 -4.64 -0.68
C PHE A 206 -1.79 -3.96 0.59
N VAL A 207 -2.92 -3.27 0.51
CA VAL A 207 -3.75 -2.95 1.67
C VAL A 207 -5.05 -3.74 1.46
N PRO A 208 -5.30 -4.82 2.21
CA PRO A 208 -6.58 -5.52 2.12
C PRO A 208 -7.69 -4.56 2.56
N VAL A 209 -8.67 -4.32 1.70
CA VAL A 209 -9.93 -3.70 2.09
C VAL A 209 -10.88 -4.84 2.43
N PRO A 210 -11.21 -5.09 3.72
CA PRO A 210 -12.24 -6.06 4.06
C PRO A 210 -13.59 -5.56 3.53
N LYS A 211 -14.36 -6.41 2.84
CA LYS A 211 -15.77 -6.12 2.55
C LYS A 211 -16.55 -6.21 3.88
N SER A 212 -17.23 -5.13 4.26
CA SER A 212 -18.32 -5.22 5.24
C SER A 212 -19.44 -6.05 4.64
N SER A 213 -19.93 -7.03 5.41
CA SER A 213 -21.08 -7.88 5.05
C SER A 213 -22.36 -7.08 4.91
#